data_AF-A0A834VX76-F1
#
_entry.id   AF-A0A834VX76-F1
#
_cell.length_a   1.000
_cell.length_b   1.000
_cell.length_c   1.000
_cell.angle_alpha   90.00
_cell.angle_beta   90.00
_cell.angle_gamma   90.00
#
_symmetry.space_group_name_H-M   'P 1'
#
loop_
_entity.id
_entity.type
_entity.pdbx_description
1 polymer ?
#
loop_
_entity_poly.entity_id
_entity_poly.type
_entity_poly.pdbx_seq_one_letter_code
_entity_poly.pdbx_strand_id
1 'polypeptide(L)'
;MGNKGYDDDDEWSHGQNKYKMMKLLLLLTILTNLFTIYIFILPHHPENSIMKAQLEGSLSVIQELHQKLDSTNMLVQALLIELTTRQQEHQQPYSSSYKVNNDDDGPQKLAFGYANNCLMRMKQELKEFMSYEVGGECLVGDVFAEKLMLKGCHLLPPRRCHPKSPTNYPDPKPLPESLWALIPPHTLTTWDSFPCKTYQQCLKTIHHHLQNDDKRWLNDDDELLGGLNFGINQVLSTKPNGTIRIGLDINGERATGNFAARMMQESVTIITTTFNSDAPFSHFIASRGLVPLHIKLSQRLPFFENTLDIVHSGENGLGNWMQESVLEYALYDVFRVLRPGGLLWLDHFFCLSSHINTTYSLIVAQVGFKSLRWHNGEGRHQCYISALLEKPKL
;
A
#
# COMPACT_ATOMS: atom_id res chain seq x y z
N MET A 1 -114.74 12.30 56.06
CA MET A 1 -114.75 11.32 54.96
C MET A 1 -114.10 11.97 53.76
N GLY A 2 -112.92 11.50 53.38
CA GLY A 2 -112.17 11.99 52.22
C GLY A 2 -112.25 11.01 51.05
N ASN A 3 -112.27 11.55 49.84
CA ASN A 3 -111.86 10.92 48.56
C ASN A 3 -111.85 12.08 47.54
N LYS A 4 -110.70 12.68 47.20
CA LYS A 4 -109.71 12.28 46.17
C LYS A 4 -110.34 11.96 44.81
N GLY A 5 -110.36 12.97 43.94
CA GLY A 5 -110.43 12.79 42.48
C GLY A 5 -109.04 12.41 41.95
N TYR A 6 -109.03 11.52 40.95
CA TYR A 6 -107.85 11.01 40.27
C TYR A 6 -107.69 11.74 38.94
N ASP A 7 -106.44 12.10 38.63
CA ASP A 7 -105.97 12.85 37.47
C ASP A 7 -105.97 12.02 36.17
N ASP A 8 -106.45 12.62 35.08
CA ASP A 8 -106.48 12.08 33.70
C ASP A 8 -105.36 12.65 32.80
N ASP A 9 -104.32 13.28 33.37
CA ASP A 9 -103.35 14.07 32.59
C ASP A 9 -101.97 13.40 32.32
N ASP A 10 -101.68 12.23 32.90
CA ASP A 10 -100.34 11.63 32.81
C ASP A 10 -100.09 10.76 31.55
N GLU A 11 -101.12 10.34 30.81
CA GLU A 11 -100.94 9.39 29.70
C GLU A 11 -100.61 10.06 28.35
N TRP A 12 -100.87 11.36 28.19
CA TRP A 12 -100.59 12.11 26.94
C TRP A 12 -99.20 12.76 26.88
N SER A 13 -98.61 13.08 28.04
CA SER A 13 -97.28 13.72 28.13
C SER A 13 -96.12 12.77 27.78
N HIS A 14 -96.26 11.48 28.12
CA HIS A 14 -95.16 10.52 27.98
C HIS A 14 -94.90 10.09 26.52
N GLY A 15 -95.94 10.09 25.67
CA GLY A 15 -95.85 9.76 24.24
C GLY A 15 -95.18 10.85 23.39
N GLN A 16 -95.40 12.13 23.70
CA GLN A 16 -94.81 13.24 22.96
C GLN A 16 -93.29 13.36 23.15
N ASN A 17 -92.79 13.15 24.38
CA ASN A 17 -91.35 13.20 24.65
C ASN A 17 -90.58 12.04 24.01
N LYS A 18 -91.20 10.86 23.90
CA LYS A 18 -90.60 9.69 23.23
C LYS A 18 -90.47 9.93 21.72
N TYR A 19 -91.48 10.54 21.09
CA TYR A 19 -91.43 10.94 19.68
C TYR A 19 -90.41 12.05 19.40
N LYS A 20 -90.25 13.04 20.30
CA LYS A 20 -89.21 14.07 20.19
C LYS A 20 -87.80 13.47 20.30
N MET A 21 -87.56 12.58 21.26
CA MET A 21 -86.28 11.89 21.42
C MET A 21 -85.95 11.00 20.22
N MET A 22 -86.94 10.25 19.70
CA MET A 22 -86.74 9.40 18.53
C MET A 22 -86.44 10.21 17.26
N LYS A 23 -87.09 11.37 17.06
CA LYS A 23 -86.76 12.30 15.97
C LYS A 23 -85.36 12.89 16.12
N LEU A 24 -84.93 13.22 17.33
CA LEU A 24 -83.59 13.76 17.59
C LEU A 24 -82.50 12.72 17.26
N LEU A 25 -82.70 11.46 17.67
CA LEU A 25 -81.80 10.34 17.36
C LEU A 25 -81.73 10.04 15.86
N LEU A 26 -82.87 10.09 15.16
CA LEU A 26 -82.91 9.90 13.70
C LEU A 26 -82.21 11.05 12.97
N LEU A 27 -82.39 12.29 13.42
CA LEU A 27 -81.72 13.46 12.85
C LEU A 27 -80.21 13.38 13.06
N LEU A 28 -79.78 12.93 14.24
CA LEU A 28 -78.37 12.76 14.57
C LEU A 28 -77.72 11.70 13.67
N THR A 29 -78.39 10.56 13.45
CA THR A 29 -77.89 9.49 12.57
C THR A 29 -77.82 9.90 11.10
N ILE A 30 -78.82 10.67 10.63
CA ILE A 30 -78.80 11.23 9.27
C ILE A 30 -77.66 12.25 9.12
N LEU A 31 -77.45 13.12 10.11
CA LEU A 31 -76.36 14.10 10.11
C LEU A 31 -74.98 13.44 10.17
N THR A 32 -74.81 12.41 10.99
CA THR A 32 -73.54 11.66 11.05
C THR A 32 -73.25 10.92 9.75
N ASN A 33 -74.28 10.34 9.12
CA ASN A 33 -74.15 9.67 7.83
C ASN A 33 -73.87 10.65 6.69
N LEU A 34 -74.53 11.81 6.66
CA LEU A 34 -74.23 12.89 5.70
C LEU A 34 -72.83 13.46 5.91
N PHE A 35 -72.37 13.58 7.16
CA PHE A 35 -71.02 14.02 7.48
C PHE A 35 -69.96 12.99 7.05
N THR A 36 -70.23 11.69 7.19
CA THR A 36 -69.33 10.64 6.68
C THR A 36 -69.32 10.63 5.15
N ILE A 37 -70.46 10.75 4.49
CA ILE A 37 -70.55 10.88 3.03
C ILE A 37 -69.81 12.14 2.56
N TYR A 38 -69.93 13.26 3.27
CA TYR A 38 -69.21 14.49 2.97
C TYR A 38 -67.69 14.31 3.09
N ILE A 39 -67.20 13.62 4.12
CA ILE A 39 -65.77 13.29 4.27
C ILE A 39 -65.27 12.36 3.16
N PHE A 40 -66.10 11.40 2.72
CA PHE A 40 -65.73 10.44 1.68
C PHE A 40 -65.85 10.95 0.24
N ILE A 41 -66.71 11.95 -0.02
CA ILE A 41 -66.92 12.54 -1.36
C ILE A 41 -66.08 13.80 -1.57
N LEU A 42 -65.61 14.48 -0.51
CA LEU A 42 -64.70 15.61 -0.68
C LEU A 42 -63.36 15.10 -1.27
N PRO A 43 -62.88 15.63 -2.40
CA PRO A 43 -61.63 15.16 -3.00
C PRO A 43 -60.46 15.52 -2.08
N HIS A 44 -59.94 14.54 -1.34
CA HIS A 44 -58.63 14.63 -0.72
C HIS A 44 -57.58 14.59 -1.85
N HIS A 45 -57.22 15.77 -2.36
CA HIS A 45 -55.97 15.96 -3.10
C HIS A 45 -54.81 16.05 -2.11
N PRO A 46 -54.00 14.99 -2.00
CA PRO A 46 -52.55 15.19 -2.09
C PRO A 46 -51.79 14.06 -2.82
N GLU A 47 -52.43 13.24 -3.67
CA GLU A 47 -51.72 12.16 -4.39
C GLU A 47 -51.23 12.54 -5.80
N ASN A 48 -51.78 13.58 -6.42
CA ASN A 48 -51.39 13.96 -7.79
C ASN A 48 -50.07 14.73 -7.90
N SER A 49 -49.60 15.40 -6.84
CA SER A 49 -48.32 16.13 -6.88
C SER A 49 -47.12 15.21 -6.71
N ILE A 50 -47.22 14.20 -5.85
CA ILE A 50 -46.16 13.22 -5.60
C ILE A 50 -45.97 12.30 -6.79
N MET A 51 -47.07 11.77 -7.37
CA MET A 51 -46.97 10.94 -8.58
C MET A 51 -46.43 11.71 -9.79
N LYS A 52 -46.80 12.99 -9.93
CA LYS A 52 -46.31 13.85 -11.01
C LYS A 52 -44.84 14.23 -10.81
N ALA A 53 -44.41 14.52 -9.58
CA ALA A 53 -43.02 14.74 -9.24
C ALA A 53 -42.16 13.47 -9.40
N GLN A 54 -42.69 12.28 -9.05
CA GLN A 54 -42.02 11.00 -9.30
C GLN A 54 -41.92 10.68 -10.80
N LEU A 55 -42.95 11.03 -11.59
CA LEU A 55 -42.93 10.84 -13.03
C LEU A 55 -41.94 11.80 -13.72
N GLU A 56 -41.92 13.07 -13.32
CA GLU A 56 -40.95 14.07 -13.80
C GLU A 56 -39.52 13.71 -13.39
N GLY A 57 -39.30 13.23 -12.16
CA GLY A 57 -38.01 12.71 -11.69
C GLY A 57 -37.56 11.42 -12.42
N SER A 58 -38.50 10.54 -12.78
CA SER A 58 -38.18 9.33 -13.54
C SER A 58 -37.83 9.68 -15.00
N LEU A 59 -38.50 10.66 -15.60
CA LEU A 59 -38.18 11.19 -16.92
C LEU A 59 -36.80 11.84 -16.99
N SER A 60 -36.41 12.61 -15.96
CA SER A 60 -35.06 13.20 -15.92
C SER A 60 -33.97 12.14 -15.78
N VAL A 61 -34.20 11.10 -14.97
CA VAL A 61 -33.27 9.96 -14.84
C VAL A 61 -33.15 9.17 -16.15
N ILE A 62 -34.25 8.95 -16.87
CA ILE A 62 -34.21 8.27 -18.19
C ILE A 62 -33.42 9.10 -19.20
N GLN A 63 -33.56 10.43 -19.18
CA GLN A 63 -32.83 11.32 -20.07
C GLN A 63 -31.33 11.36 -19.74
N GLU A 64 -30.97 11.37 -18.46
CA GLU A 64 -29.58 11.27 -18.00
C GLU A 64 -28.95 9.92 -18.36
N LEU A 65 -29.72 8.82 -18.23
CA LEU A 65 -29.29 7.48 -18.63
C LEU A 65 -29.10 7.38 -20.15
N HIS A 66 -29.97 7.98 -20.96
CA HIS A 66 -29.78 8.05 -22.41
C HIS A 66 -28.51 8.81 -22.77
N GLN A 67 -28.27 9.96 -22.16
CA GLN A 67 -27.08 10.77 -22.41
C GLN A 67 -25.80 10.02 -22.00
N LYS A 68 -25.85 9.28 -20.90
CA LYS A 68 -24.74 8.44 -20.43
C LYS A 68 -24.51 7.23 -21.35
N LEU A 69 -25.58 6.63 -21.87
CA LEU A 69 -25.49 5.55 -22.84
C LEU A 69 -24.86 6.03 -24.15
N ASP A 70 -25.28 7.18 -24.67
CA ASP A 70 -24.72 7.77 -25.90
C ASP A 70 -23.23 8.12 -25.73
N SER A 71 -22.86 8.71 -24.59
CA SER A 71 -21.46 8.98 -24.25
C SER A 71 -20.63 7.70 -24.16
N THR A 72 -21.18 6.65 -23.54
CA THR A 72 -20.51 5.34 -23.45
C THR A 72 -20.36 4.70 -24.83
N ASN A 73 -21.39 4.82 -25.68
CA ASN A 73 -21.37 4.27 -27.04
C ASN A 73 -20.33 4.99 -27.91
N MET A 74 -20.19 6.31 -27.78
CA MET A 74 -19.11 7.06 -28.43
C MET A 74 -17.72 6.64 -27.94
N LEU A 75 -17.56 6.41 -26.63
CA LEU A 75 -16.29 5.95 -26.06
C LEU A 75 -15.92 4.55 -26.57
N VAL A 76 -16.91 3.64 -26.65
CA VAL A 76 -16.73 2.30 -27.19
C VAL A 76 -16.37 2.37 -28.68
N GLN A 77 -17.02 3.22 -29.47
CA GLN A 77 -16.66 3.41 -30.87
C GLN A 77 -15.24 3.99 -31.03
N ALA A 78 -14.85 4.97 -30.22
CA ALA A 78 -13.49 5.51 -30.24
C ALA A 78 -12.43 4.44 -29.88
N LEU A 79 -12.71 3.61 -28.87
CA LEU A 79 -11.86 2.48 -28.49
C LEU A 79 -11.81 1.40 -29.57
N LEU A 80 -12.93 1.13 -30.25
CA LEU A 80 -12.99 0.17 -31.34
C LEU A 80 -12.14 0.66 -32.53
N ILE A 81 -12.23 1.96 -32.86
CA ILE A 81 -11.40 2.59 -33.90
C ILE A 81 -9.93 2.49 -33.53
N GLU A 82 -9.54 2.83 -32.31
CA GLU A 82 -8.15 2.71 -31.81
C GLU A 82 -7.64 1.27 -31.90
N LEU A 83 -8.46 0.28 -31.49
CA LEU A 83 -8.12 -1.14 -31.56
C LEU A 83 -7.99 -1.64 -33.00
N THR A 84 -8.88 -1.22 -33.91
CA THR A 84 -8.76 -1.57 -35.34
C THR A 84 -7.55 -0.92 -36.00
N THR A 85 -7.20 0.31 -35.62
CA THR A 85 -6.00 1.01 -36.09
C THR A 85 -4.74 0.28 -35.63
N ARG A 86 -4.70 -0.16 -34.36
CA ARG A 86 -3.59 -0.96 -33.78
C ARG A 86 -3.45 -2.35 -34.42
N GLN A 87 -4.56 -2.98 -34.85
CA GLN A 87 -4.50 -4.26 -35.54
C GLN A 87 -3.96 -4.13 -36.98
N GLN A 88 -4.24 -3.02 -37.66
CA GLN A 88 -3.68 -2.76 -38.99
C GLN A 88 -2.17 -2.45 -38.95
N GLU A 89 -1.66 -1.85 -37.88
CA GLU A 89 -0.21 -1.63 -37.69
C GLU A 89 0.58 -2.95 -37.47
N HIS A 90 -0.07 -4.03 -37.03
CA HIS A 90 0.59 -5.30 -36.71
C HIS A 90 0.76 -6.27 -37.89
N GLN A 91 0.28 -5.94 -39.10
CA GLN A 91 0.34 -6.83 -40.27
C GLN A 91 1.43 -6.53 -41.32
N GLN A 92 2.39 -5.63 -41.05
CA GLN A 92 3.56 -5.47 -41.93
C GLN A 92 4.86 -6.06 -41.33
N PRO A 93 5.71 -6.72 -42.15
CA PRO A 93 6.88 -7.43 -41.66
C PRO A 93 7.99 -6.47 -41.22
N TYR A 94 8.51 -6.74 -40.03
CA TYR A 94 9.54 -5.99 -39.32
C TYR A 94 10.72 -5.57 -40.21
N SER A 95 10.85 -4.26 -40.43
CA SER A 95 12.05 -3.61 -40.96
C SER A 95 12.21 -2.23 -40.32
N SER A 96 13.17 -2.16 -39.39
CA SER A 96 13.98 -1.00 -38.97
C SER A 96 13.54 0.41 -39.39
N SER A 97 13.23 1.26 -38.40
CA SER A 97 13.76 2.64 -38.21
C SER A 97 12.74 3.55 -37.50
N TYR A 98 12.80 3.66 -36.18
CA TYR A 98 12.20 4.81 -35.49
C TYR A 98 13.30 5.79 -35.10
N LYS A 99 13.40 6.87 -35.88
CA LYS A 99 14.02 8.13 -35.47
C LYS A 99 13.10 8.75 -34.42
N VAL A 100 13.62 9.01 -33.23
CA VAL A 100 12.92 9.81 -32.22
C VAL A 100 13.34 11.26 -32.44
N ASN A 101 12.39 12.09 -32.85
CA ASN A 101 12.53 13.54 -32.78
C ASN A 101 12.57 13.92 -31.30
N ASN A 102 13.61 14.67 -30.93
CA ASN A 102 13.65 15.39 -29.67
C ASN A 102 12.75 16.60 -29.84
N ASP A 103 11.57 16.60 -29.21
CA ASP A 103 10.87 17.82 -28.89
C ASP A 103 10.21 17.68 -27.52
N ASP A 104 10.33 18.77 -26.77
CA ASP A 104 9.85 19.09 -25.42
C ASP A 104 8.49 18.49 -25.06
N ASP A 105 8.41 17.84 -23.88
CA ASP A 105 7.23 17.92 -23.02
C ASP A 105 7.58 17.58 -21.55
N GLY A 106 7.02 18.35 -20.60
CA GLY A 106 7.52 18.59 -19.24
C GLY A 106 7.49 17.45 -18.20
N PRO A 107 7.83 17.76 -16.92
CA PRO A 107 8.15 16.77 -15.90
C PRO A 107 6.90 16.29 -15.17
N GLN A 108 6.14 15.34 -15.74
CA GLN A 108 5.20 14.51 -15.00
C GLN A 108 4.70 13.36 -15.88
N LYS A 109 4.76 12.13 -15.34
CA LYS A 109 4.28 10.85 -15.91
C LYS A 109 5.19 10.16 -16.94
N LEU A 110 6.26 9.52 -16.48
CA LEU A 110 6.94 8.48 -17.26
C LEU A 110 7.37 7.30 -16.39
N ALA A 111 6.43 6.39 -16.10
CA ALA A 111 6.71 5.10 -15.47
C ALA A 111 6.17 3.96 -16.32
N PHE A 112 6.72 3.81 -17.53
CA PHE A 112 6.82 2.54 -18.27
C PHE A 112 7.83 2.64 -19.43
N GLY A 113 8.17 3.86 -19.86
CA GLY A 113 9.24 4.11 -20.82
C GLY A 113 10.64 3.75 -20.31
N TYR A 114 10.95 3.91 -19.01
CA TYR A 114 12.33 3.76 -18.51
C TYR A 114 12.85 2.32 -18.48
N ALA A 115 12.05 1.30 -18.14
CA ALA A 115 12.56 -0.08 -18.12
C ALA A 115 12.91 -0.57 -19.54
N ASN A 116 12.03 -0.30 -20.51
CA ASN A 116 12.29 -0.59 -21.92
C ASN A 116 13.37 0.33 -22.49
N ASN A 117 13.41 1.63 -22.17
CA ASN A 117 14.44 2.54 -22.66
C ASN A 117 15.82 2.24 -22.05
N CYS A 118 15.90 1.80 -20.80
CA CYS A 118 17.16 1.39 -20.17
C CYS A 118 17.72 0.15 -20.86
N LEU A 119 16.90 -0.90 -20.99
CA LEU A 119 17.28 -2.12 -21.71
C LEU A 119 17.63 -1.84 -23.18
N MET A 120 16.94 -0.89 -23.83
CA MET A 120 17.23 -0.46 -25.19
C MET A 120 18.49 0.42 -25.32
N ARG A 121 18.93 1.09 -24.26
CA ARG A 121 20.24 1.79 -24.20
C ARG A 121 21.37 0.81 -23.93
N MET A 122 21.06 -0.31 -23.26
CA MET A 122 22.00 -1.33 -22.78
C MET A 122 21.98 -2.60 -23.64
N LYS A 123 21.88 -2.44 -24.97
CA LYS A 123 21.67 -3.58 -25.88
C LYS A 123 22.78 -4.62 -25.81
N GLN A 124 24.03 -4.17 -25.64
CA GLN A 124 25.18 -5.07 -25.63
C GLN A 124 25.20 -5.89 -24.34
N GLU A 125 25.10 -5.24 -23.18
CA GLU A 125 25.06 -5.92 -21.89
C GLU A 125 23.83 -6.82 -21.76
N LEU A 126 22.68 -6.42 -22.33
CA LEU A 126 21.49 -7.26 -22.38
C LEU A 126 21.68 -8.48 -23.28
N LYS A 127 22.31 -8.32 -24.45
CA LYS A 127 22.63 -9.44 -25.35
C LYS A 127 23.55 -10.44 -24.67
N GLU A 128 24.55 -9.96 -23.94
CA GLU A 128 25.46 -10.80 -23.16
C GLU A 128 24.73 -11.49 -22.00
N PHE A 129 23.89 -10.77 -21.26
CA PHE A 129 23.06 -11.34 -20.19
C PHE A 129 22.10 -12.44 -20.70
N MET A 130 21.57 -12.28 -21.92
CA MET A 130 20.67 -13.23 -22.58
C MET A 130 21.41 -14.30 -23.42
N SER A 131 22.74 -14.30 -23.42
CA SER A 131 23.55 -15.31 -24.11
C SER A 131 23.72 -16.55 -23.23
N TYR A 132 22.75 -17.46 -23.29
CA TYR A 132 22.76 -18.73 -22.57
C TYR A 132 22.17 -19.86 -23.41
N GLU A 133 22.52 -21.10 -23.08
CA GLU A 133 21.88 -22.29 -23.66
C GLU A 133 20.60 -22.62 -22.89
N VAL A 134 19.51 -22.87 -23.62
CA VAL A 134 18.23 -23.23 -23.01
C VAL A 134 18.35 -24.58 -22.31
N GLY A 135 18.02 -24.63 -21.03
CA GLY A 135 18.18 -25.82 -20.19
C GLY A 135 19.62 -26.13 -19.78
N GLY A 136 20.59 -25.31 -20.20
CA GLY A 136 21.99 -25.40 -19.76
C GLY A 136 22.23 -24.69 -18.42
N GLU A 137 23.49 -24.64 -18.00
CA GLU A 137 23.91 -23.80 -16.88
C GLU A 137 23.95 -22.32 -17.32
N CYS A 138 23.43 -21.43 -16.49
CA CYS A 138 23.57 -20.01 -16.71
C CYS A 138 25.04 -19.62 -16.55
N LEU A 139 25.65 -19.05 -17.61
CA LEU A 139 26.91 -18.33 -17.48
C LEU A 139 26.78 -17.34 -16.32
N VAL A 140 27.84 -17.25 -15.50
CA VAL A 140 27.96 -16.49 -14.25
C VAL A 140 27.37 -15.09 -14.45
N GLY A 141 26.07 -15.00 -14.21
CA GLY A 141 25.21 -13.95 -14.76
C GLY A 141 25.12 -12.74 -13.86
N ASP A 142 25.70 -12.84 -12.67
CA ASP A 142 25.64 -11.80 -11.64
C ASP A 142 26.33 -10.54 -12.15
N VAL A 143 27.49 -10.63 -12.81
CA VAL A 143 28.24 -9.45 -13.27
C VAL A 143 27.43 -8.63 -14.30
N PHE A 144 26.72 -9.28 -15.22
CA PHE A 144 25.91 -8.57 -16.21
C PHE A 144 24.56 -8.12 -15.64
N ALA A 145 23.93 -8.95 -14.80
CA ALA A 145 22.73 -8.59 -14.08
C ALA A 145 22.96 -7.35 -13.22
N GLU A 146 24.04 -7.34 -12.43
CA GLU A 146 24.45 -6.24 -11.57
C GLU A 146 24.74 -4.99 -12.39
N LYS A 147 25.49 -5.08 -13.50
CA LYS A 147 25.73 -3.94 -14.40
C LYS A 147 24.42 -3.35 -14.93
N LEU A 148 23.47 -4.19 -15.36
CA LEU A 148 22.16 -3.74 -15.83
C LEU A 148 21.36 -3.07 -14.70
N MET A 149 21.32 -3.68 -13.51
CA MET A 149 20.64 -3.13 -12.34
C MET A 149 21.26 -1.82 -11.84
N LEU A 150 22.60 -1.70 -11.85
CA LEU A 150 23.32 -0.47 -11.47
C LEU A 150 22.98 0.69 -12.39
N LYS A 151 22.70 0.42 -13.66
CA LYS A 151 22.23 1.43 -14.64
C LYS A 151 20.72 1.62 -14.65
N GLY A 152 19.99 0.97 -13.73
CA GLY A 152 18.55 1.15 -13.52
C GLY A 152 17.66 0.28 -14.41
N CYS A 153 18.20 -0.79 -15.01
CA CYS A 153 17.44 -1.67 -15.90
C CYS A 153 16.79 -2.83 -15.13
N HIS A 154 15.87 -2.51 -14.21
CA HIS A 154 15.14 -3.50 -13.41
C HIS A 154 13.63 -3.47 -13.76
N LEU A 155 12.86 -4.56 -13.67
CA LEU A 155 13.25 -5.97 -13.46
C LEU A 155 13.96 -6.55 -14.69
N LEU A 156 14.92 -7.44 -14.46
CA LEU A 156 15.61 -8.14 -15.55
C LEU A 156 14.69 -9.20 -16.17
N PRO A 157 14.79 -9.45 -17.50
CA PRO A 157 14.02 -10.51 -18.13
C PRO A 157 14.41 -11.90 -17.58
N PRO A 158 13.44 -12.83 -17.47
CA PRO A 158 13.72 -14.18 -17.01
C PRO A 158 14.63 -14.92 -18.00
N ARG A 159 15.50 -15.77 -17.46
CA ARG A 159 16.39 -16.65 -18.25
C ARG A 159 15.88 -18.08 -18.23
N ARG A 160 16.06 -18.81 -19.33
CA ARG A 160 15.70 -20.24 -19.48
C ARG A 160 16.91 -21.14 -19.29
N CYS A 161 17.74 -20.85 -18.28
CA CYS A 161 18.92 -21.64 -17.89
C CYS A 161 18.88 -21.91 -16.39
N HIS A 162 19.64 -22.89 -15.92
CA HIS A 162 19.74 -23.25 -14.51
C HIS A 162 20.83 -22.45 -13.80
N PRO A 163 20.57 -21.85 -12.62
CA PRO A 163 21.63 -21.26 -11.81
C PRO A 163 22.68 -22.29 -11.45
N LYS A 164 23.95 -21.89 -11.48
CA LYS A 164 25.06 -22.75 -11.06
C LYS A 164 24.87 -23.15 -9.61
N SER A 165 24.88 -24.45 -9.36
CA SER A 165 24.77 -25.00 -8.00
C SER A 165 26.17 -25.19 -7.41
N PRO A 166 26.41 -24.78 -6.15
CA PRO A 166 27.68 -25.06 -5.51
C PRO A 166 27.83 -26.56 -5.20
N THR A 167 29.06 -27.05 -5.26
CA THR A 167 29.40 -28.44 -4.90
C THR A 167 29.34 -28.66 -3.40
N ASN A 168 28.82 -29.82 -2.97
CA ASN A 168 28.70 -30.22 -1.56
C ASN A 168 27.89 -29.22 -0.72
N TYR A 169 26.71 -28.85 -1.22
CA TYR A 169 25.79 -27.96 -0.49
C TYR A 169 25.30 -28.66 0.80
N PRO A 170 25.60 -28.12 1.99
CA PRO A 170 25.15 -28.71 3.24
C PRO A 170 23.69 -28.37 3.52
N ASP A 171 23.02 -29.22 4.29
CA ASP A 171 21.70 -28.88 4.81
C ASP A 171 21.75 -27.62 5.69
N PRO A 172 20.74 -26.73 5.59
CA PRO A 172 20.71 -25.52 6.41
C PRO A 172 20.51 -25.86 7.88
N LYS A 173 21.13 -25.07 8.76
CA LYS A 173 20.88 -25.17 10.21
C LYS A 173 19.42 -24.82 10.52
N PRO A 174 18.79 -25.47 11.51
CA PRO A 174 17.43 -25.13 11.90
C PRO A 174 17.36 -23.74 12.55
N LEU A 175 16.16 -23.14 12.54
CA LEU A 175 15.87 -21.98 13.37
C LEU A 175 15.77 -22.39 14.84
N PRO A 176 16.24 -21.57 15.79
CA PRO A 176 16.81 -20.22 15.61
C PRO A 176 18.34 -20.20 15.38
N GLU A 177 19.01 -21.36 15.35
CA GLU A 177 20.48 -21.45 15.30
C GLU A 177 21.08 -20.80 14.04
N SER A 178 20.37 -20.89 12.91
CA SER A 178 20.80 -20.25 11.65
C SER A 178 20.82 -18.73 11.72
N LEU A 179 19.98 -18.11 12.56
CA LEU A 179 19.82 -16.64 12.61
C LEU A 179 21.11 -15.92 12.97
N TRP A 180 21.95 -16.52 13.82
CA TRP A 180 23.16 -15.90 14.36
C TRP A 180 24.43 -16.66 13.96
N ALA A 181 24.35 -17.52 12.96
CA ALA A 181 25.51 -18.20 12.41
C ALA A 181 26.44 -17.21 11.69
N LEU A 182 27.46 -16.72 12.41
CA LEU A 182 28.35 -15.64 11.96
C LEU A 182 29.11 -15.94 10.67
N ILE A 183 29.43 -17.21 10.39
CA ILE A 183 30.15 -17.64 9.19
C ILE A 183 29.52 -18.93 8.65
N PRO A 184 28.76 -18.85 7.55
CA PRO A 184 28.24 -20.03 6.86
C PRO A 184 29.37 -20.84 6.22
N PRO A 185 29.18 -22.17 6.02
CA PRO A 185 30.09 -22.98 5.20
C PRO A 185 30.38 -22.33 3.84
N HIS A 186 31.64 -22.35 3.41
CA HIS A 186 32.05 -21.76 2.13
C HIS A 186 31.43 -22.49 0.91
N THR A 187 30.92 -23.70 1.09
CA THR A 187 30.24 -24.51 0.06
C THR A 187 28.81 -24.05 -0.24
N LEU A 188 28.29 -23.04 0.47
CA LEU A 188 26.93 -22.51 0.22
C LEU A 188 26.84 -21.56 -0.99
N THR A 189 27.97 -21.16 -1.56
CA THR A 189 28.01 -20.12 -2.61
C THR A 189 28.96 -20.48 -3.74
N THR A 190 28.59 -20.09 -4.95
CA THR A 190 29.49 -20.06 -6.10
C THR A 190 30.32 -18.77 -6.09
N TRP A 191 31.64 -18.90 -5.95
CA TRP A 191 32.54 -17.76 -5.73
C TRP A 191 33.06 -17.09 -7.01
N ASP A 192 32.66 -17.56 -8.19
CA ASP A 192 33.23 -17.14 -9.47
C ASP A 192 32.97 -15.65 -9.76
N SER A 193 31.82 -15.13 -9.32
CA SER A 193 31.42 -13.72 -9.48
C SER A 193 32.16 -12.75 -8.55
N PHE A 194 32.84 -13.24 -7.50
CA PHE A 194 33.29 -12.41 -6.39
C PHE A 194 34.83 -12.38 -6.26
N PRO A 195 35.39 -11.22 -5.84
CA PRO A 195 36.83 -11.08 -5.60
C PRO A 195 37.31 -11.89 -4.38
N CYS A 196 36.41 -12.22 -3.45
CA CYS A 196 36.68 -13.03 -2.28
C CYS A 196 36.25 -14.49 -2.49
N LYS A 197 36.90 -15.43 -1.79
CA LYS A 197 36.63 -16.89 -1.91
C LYS A 197 36.08 -17.54 -0.64
N THR A 198 35.89 -16.76 0.43
CA THR A 198 35.26 -17.22 1.67
C THR A 198 34.43 -16.10 2.28
N TYR A 199 33.35 -16.44 2.99
CA TYR A 199 32.55 -15.47 3.73
C TYR A 199 33.37 -14.67 4.73
N GLN A 200 34.30 -15.33 5.44
CA GLN A 200 35.19 -14.67 6.37
C GLN A 200 36.03 -13.58 5.68
N GLN A 201 36.51 -13.81 4.45
CA GLN A 201 37.23 -12.81 3.67
C GLN A 201 36.32 -11.66 3.21
N CYS A 202 35.14 -11.97 2.67
CA CYS A 202 34.21 -10.96 2.16
C CYS A 202 33.68 -10.05 3.28
N LEU A 203 33.48 -10.60 4.47
CA LEU A 203 32.84 -9.92 5.59
C LEU A 203 33.85 -9.26 6.55
N LYS A 204 35.16 -9.32 6.31
CA LYS A 204 36.18 -8.80 7.27
C LYS A 204 35.90 -7.38 7.74
N THR A 205 35.50 -6.48 6.83
CA THR A 205 35.24 -5.07 7.13
C THR A 205 33.93 -4.85 7.89
N ILE A 206 32.99 -5.79 7.82
CA ILE A 206 31.66 -5.71 8.45
C ILE A 206 31.56 -6.66 9.65
N HIS A 207 32.57 -7.50 9.89
CA HIS A 207 32.58 -8.51 10.94
C HIS A 207 32.37 -7.92 12.33
N HIS A 208 32.91 -6.73 12.59
CA HIS A 208 32.70 -6.01 13.84
C HIS A 208 31.23 -5.58 14.04
N HIS A 209 30.52 -5.22 12.97
CA HIS A 209 29.10 -4.90 13.02
C HIS A 209 28.26 -6.16 13.25
N LEU A 210 28.62 -7.28 12.59
CA LEU A 210 27.98 -8.58 12.81
C LEU A 210 28.09 -9.08 14.27
N GLN A 211 29.20 -8.79 14.96
CA GLN A 211 29.41 -9.22 16.35
C GLN A 211 28.72 -8.32 17.37
N ASN A 212 28.63 -7.01 17.12
CA ASN A 212 28.11 -6.04 18.09
C ASN A 212 26.63 -5.69 17.91
N ASP A 213 26.03 -6.04 16.76
CA ASP A 213 24.60 -5.81 16.49
C ASP A 213 23.67 -6.79 17.23
N ASP A 214 24.20 -7.75 17.98
CA ASP A 214 23.39 -8.67 18.77
C ASP A 214 22.62 -7.98 19.93
N LYS A 215 23.01 -6.76 20.28
CA LYS A 215 22.31 -5.95 21.28
C LYS A 215 21.53 -4.78 20.66
N ARG A 216 21.67 -4.54 19.36
CA ARG A 216 20.98 -3.45 18.67
C ARG A 216 19.47 -3.71 18.65
N TRP A 217 18.69 -2.66 18.87
CA TRP A 217 17.22 -2.66 18.96
C TRP A 217 16.60 -3.48 20.10
N LEU A 218 17.37 -3.91 21.11
CA LEU A 218 16.80 -4.60 22.27
C LEU A 218 16.08 -3.65 23.23
N ASN A 219 16.65 -2.46 23.43
CA ASN A 219 16.14 -1.48 24.38
C ASN A 219 15.96 -0.13 23.69
N ASP A 220 14.94 0.61 24.10
CA ASP A 220 14.88 2.04 23.86
C ASP A 220 16.01 2.73 24.62
N ASP A 221 16.63 3.74 24.00
CA ASP A 221 17.47 4.67 24.76
C ASP A 221 16.64 5.45 25.76
N ASP A 222 17.29 5.84 26.87
CA ASP A 222 16.76 6.90 27.73
C ASP A 222 16.67 8.20 26.90
N GLU A 223 15.53 8.89 26.97
CA GLU A 223 15.33 10.19 26.31
C GLU A 223 16.43 11.20 26.72
N LEU A 224 16.96 11.07 27.94
CA LEU A 224 18.06 11.91 28.47
C LEU A 224 19.42 11.65 27.80
N LEU A 225 19.59 10.53 27.09
CA LEU A 225 20.83 10.14 26.39
C LEU A 225 20.77 10.37 24.87
N GLY A 226 19.72 11.03 24.38
CA GLY A 226 19.54 11.36 22.96
C GLY A 226 18.35 10.64 22.30
N GLY A 227 17.80 9.59 22.93
CA GLY A 227 16.52 8.97 22.54
C GLY A 227 16.46 8.41 21.10
N LEU A 228 17.60 8.09 20.48
CA LEU A 228 17.66 7.70 19.07
C LEU A 228 17.41 6.20 18.85
N ASN A 229 17.79 5.33 19.80
CA ASN A 229 17.50 3.92 19.65
C ASN A 229 16.05 3.62 20.03
N PHE A 230 15.29 3.08 19.08
CA PHE A 230 14.00 2.45 19.36
C PHE A 230 14.19 0.93 19.44
N GLY A 231 13.70 0.35 20.51
CA GLY A 231 13.62 -1.07 20.76
C GLY A 231 12.47 -1.70 20.00
N ILE A 232 12.70 -2.92 19.49
CA ILE A 232 11.72 -3.67 18.72
C ILE A 232 10.42 -3.85 19.51
N ASN A 233 10.52 -4.22 20.80
CA ASN A 233 9.35 -4.47 21.64
C ASN A 233 8.46 -3.22 21.77
N GLN A 234 9.08 -2.06 21.97
CA GLN A 234 8.41 -0.77 22.04
C GLN A 234 7.73 -0.43 20.72
N VAL A 235 8.45 -0.56 19.59
CA VAL A 235 7.87 -0.34 18.25
C VAL A 235 6.68 -1.28 17.99
N LEU A 236 6.83 -2.58 18.27
CA LEU A 236 5.78 -3.57 18.05
C LEU A 236 4.55 -3.32 18.93
N SER A 237 4.75 -2.87 20.17
CA SER A 237 3.67 -2.54 21.11
C SER A 237 2.80 -1.34 20.71
N THR A 238 3.22 -0.53 19.73
CA THR A 238 2.38 0.55 19.19
C THR A 238 1.16 0.02 18.42
N LYS A 239 1.13 -1.28 18.13
CA LYS A 239 0.03 -1.97 17.48
C LYS A 239 -0.49 -3.11 18.36
N PRO A 240 -1.74 -3.57 18.13
CA PRO A 240 -2.21 -4.78 18.78
C PRO A 240 -1.24 -5.94 18.51
N ASN A 241 -1.00 -6.75 19.54
CA ASN A 241 -0.01 -7.83 19.47
C ASN A 241 -0.29 -8.78 18.29
N GLY A 242 0.76 -9.16 17.56
CA GLY A 242 0.68 -10.05 16.39
C GLY A 242 0.14 -9.41 15.11
N THR A 243 -0.14 -8.10 15.08
CA THR A 243 -0.64 -7.44 13.86
C THR A 243 0.46 -6.98 12.90
N ILE A 244 1.67 -6.72 13.40
CA ILE A 244 2.86 -6.51 12.56
C ILE A 244 3.46 -7.88 12.28
N ARG A 245 3.40 -8.34 11.02
CA ARG A 245 3.75 -9.73 10.65
C ARG A 245 4.75 -9.79 9.53
N ILE A 246 4.65 -8.86 8.59
CA ILE A 246 5.53 -8.78 7.43
C ILE A 246 6.03 -7.36 7.22
N GLY A 247 7.32 -7.24 6.93
CA GLY A 247 7.92 -5.96 6.65
C GLY A 247 9.06 -6.00 5.66
N LEU A 248 9.58 -4.82 5.37
CA LEU A 248 10.74 -4.60 4.52
C LEU A 248 11.78 -3.84 5.33
N ASP A 249 13.03 -4.24 5.17
CA ASP A 249 14.18 -3.57 5.75
C ASP A 249 15.04 -3.01 4.62
N ILE A 250 14.88 -1.71 4.43
CA ILE A 250 15.58 -0.90 3.44
C ILE A 250 16.98 -0.60 3.97
N ASN A 251 17.94 -1.39 3.52
CA ASN A 251 19.35 -1.21 3.82
C ASN A 251 20.14 -0.85 2.57
N GLY A 252 21.33 -0.30 2.80
CA GLY A 252 22.34 -0.11 1.78
C GLY A 252 22.85 -1.42 1.18
N GLU A 253 23.78 -1.28 0.23
CA GLU A 253 24.23 -2.37 -0.63
C GLU A 253 24.84 -3.57 0.14
N ARG A 254 25.39 -3.34 1.33
CA ARG A 254 26.13 -4.33 2.12
C ARG A 254 25.34 -4.91 3.31
N ALA A 255 24.05 -5.14 3.12
CA ALA A 255 23.17 -5.64 4.18
C ALA A 255 23.46 -7.10 4.54
N THR A 256 23.41 -7.43 5.83
CA THR A 256 23.66 -8.78 6.35
C THR A 256 22.41 -9.46 6.91
N GLY A 257 21.29 -8.73 7.07
CA GLY A 257 20.02 -9.26 7.61
C GLY A 257 19.93 -9.27 9.13
N ASN A 258 20.73 -8.47 9.86
CA ASN A 258 20.71 -8.45 11.33
C ASN A 258 19.36 -8.01 11.91
N PHE A 259 18.76 -6.95 11.36
CA PHE A 259 17.43 -6.50 11.78
C PHE A 259 16.36 -7.57 11.51
N ALA A 260 16.40 -8.19 10.32
CA ALA A 260 15.50 -9.29 9.99
C ALA A 260 15.65 -10.49 10.93
N ALA A 261 16.88 -10.82 11.34
CA ALA A 261 17.14 -11.87 12.33
C ALA A 261 16.49 -11.55 13.68
N ARG A 262 16.54 -10.30 14.13
CA ARG A 262 15.92 -9.84 15.38
C ARG A 262 14.39 -9.87 15.30
N MET A 263 13.84 -9.30 14.24
CA MET A 263 12.39 -9.28 14.01
C MET A 263 11.82 -10.70 13.89
N MET A 264 12.57 -11.65 13.32
CA MET A 264 12.18 -13.06 13.27
C MET A 264 12.07 -13.70 14.66
N GLN A 265 12.87 -13.29 15.64
CA GLN A 265 12.74 -13.77 17.03
C GLN A 265 11.40 -13.35 17.65
N GLU A 266 10.86 -12.21 17.22
CA GLU A 266 9.51 -11.72 17.56
C GLU A 266 8.43 -12.21 16.56
N SER A 267 8.72 -13.26 15.78
CA SER A 267 7.82 -13.85 14.77
C SER A 267 7.38 -12.88 13.65
N VAL A 268 8.19 -11.87 13.34
CA VAL A 268 7.95 -10.94 12.23
C VAL A 268 8.88 -11.28 11.06
N THR A 269 8.30 -11.57 9.89
CA THR A 269 9.06 -11.83 8.68
C THR A 269 9.48 -10.53 8.03
N ILE A 270 10.79 -10.30 7.93
CA ILE A 270 11.36 -9.14 7.26
C ILE A 270 12.04 -9.57 5.97
N ILE A 271 11.71 -8.86 4.90
CA ILE A 271 12.40 -8.93 3.62
C ILE A 271 13.51 -7.88 3.66
N THR A 272 14.77 -8.26 3.46
CA THR A 272 15.91 -7.34 3.55
C THR A 272 16.39 -6.96 2.16
N THR A 273 16.41 -5.67 1.83
CA THR A 273 17.06 -5.21 0.59
C THR A 273 18.57 -5.40 0.69
N THR A 274 19.17 -5.90 -0.37
CA THR A 274 20.63 -6.07 -0.45
C THR A 274 21.08 -6.04 -1.90
N PHE A 275 22.37 -5.81 -2.13
CA PHE A 275 22.97 -5.86 -3.45
C PHE A 275 24.28 -6.64 -3.38
N ASN A 276 24.50 -7.61 -4.26
CA ASN A 276 25.68 -8.48 -4.17
C ASN A 276 27.00 -7.82 -4.66
N SER A 277 27.18 -6.51 -4.42
CA SER A 277 28.42 -5.82 -4.79
C SER A 277 29.59 -6.36 -3.95
N ASP A 278 30.58 -6.95 -4.62
CA ASP A 278 31.83 -7.48 -4.08
C ASP A 278 31.70 -8.69 -3.13
N ALA A 279 30.48 -9.05 -2.71
CA ALA A 279 30.24 -10.16 -1.81
C ALA A 279 28.82 -10.75 -1.98
N PRO A 280 28.64 -12.04 -1.68
CA PRO A 280 27.37 -12.75 -1.85
C PRO A 280 26.39 -12.48 -0.69
N PHE A 281 26.01 -11.23 -0.45
CA PHE A 281 25.13 -10.85 0.67
C PHE A 281 23.76 -11.52 0.63
N SER A 282 23.16 -11.69 -0.56
CA SER A 282 21.89 -12.40 -0.71
C SER A 282 21.99 -13.87 -0.24
N HIS A 283 23.07 -14.56 -0.62
CA HIS A 283 23.31 -15.94 -0.16
C HIS A 283 23.57 -16.00 1.34
N PHE A 284 24.29 -15.00 1.89
CA PHE A 284 24.52 -14.88 3.33
C PHE A 284 23.19 -14.75 4.10
N ILE A 285 22.32 -13.82 3.69
CA ILE A 285 21.00 -13.62 4.31
C ILE A 285 20.16 -14.90 4.19
N ALA A 286 20.08 -15.50 3.01
CA ALA A 286 19.34 -16.75 2.79
C ALA A 286 19.85 -17.91 3.65
N SER A 287 21.16 -18.02 3.85
CA SER A 287 21.76 -19.07 4.70
C SER A 287 21.37 -18.97 6.18
N ARG A 288 20.88 -17.81 6.62
CA ARG A 288 20.36 -17.59 7.97
C ARG A 288 18.89 -17.97 8.11
N GLY A 289 18.22 -18.35 7.02
CA GLY A 289 16.76 -18.58 6.98
C GLY A 289 15.95 -17.28 6.82
N LEU A 290 16.57 -16.23 6.28
CA LEU A 290 15.97 -14.91 6.08
C LEU A 290 15.74 -14.64 4.59
N VAL A 291 14.91 -13.63 4.27
CA VAL A 291 14.51 -13.34 2.88
C VAL A 291 15.29 -12.16 2.32
N PRO A 292 16.28 -12.37 1.43
CA PRO A 292 16.92 -11.28 0.71
C PRO A 292 16.05 -10.80 -0.45
N LEU A 293 16.01 -9.49 -0.66
CA LEU A 293 15.52 -8.87 -1.88
C LEU A 293 16.70 -8.22 -2.61
N HIS A 294 17.11 -8.84 -3.71
CA HIS A 294 18.23 -8.36 -4.52
C HIS A 294 17.81 -7.16 -5.38
N ILE A 295 17.99 -5.94 -4.85
CA ILE A 295 17.53 -4.69 -5.47
C ILE A 295 18.43 -3.53 -5.07
N LYS A 296 18.54 -2.51 -5.91
CA LYS A 296 19.17 -1.22 -5.59
C LYS A 296 18.14 -0.22 -5.09
N LEU A 297 18.49 0.56 -4.06
CA LEU A 297 17.60 1.54 -3.39
C LEU A 297 17.02 2.64 -4.29
N SER A 298 17.57 2.85 -5.49
CA SER A 298 17.07 3.83 -6.46
C SER A 298 15.94 3.30 -7.34
N GLN A 299 15.39 2.12 -7.04
CA GLN A 299 14.38 1.45 -7.85
C GLN A 299 13.04 1.37 -7.11
N ARG A 300 11.96 1.28 -7.88
CA ARG A 300 10.63 1.01 -7.34
C ARG A 300 10.61 -0.35 -6.66
N LEU A 301 10.07 -0.38 -5.45
CA LEU A 301 9.86 -1.58 -4.64
C LEU A 301 8.88 -2.53 -5.34
N PRO A 302 9.25 -3.82 -5.55
CA PRO A 302 8.49 -4.79 -6.30
C PRO A 302 7.35 -5.42 -5.47
N PHE A 303 6.70 -4.62 -4.63
CA PHE A 303 5.54 -5.02 -3.85
C PHE A 303 4.27 -4.40 -4.44
N PHE A 304 3.16 -5.11 -4.32
CA PHE A 304 1.84 -4.52 -4.56
C PHE A 304 1.56 -3.42 -3.51
N GLU A 305 0.64 -2.53 -3.81
CA GLU A 305 0.21 -1.53 -2.82
C GLU A 305 -0.40 -2.18 -1.58
N ASN A 306 -0.20 -1.57 -0.40
CA ASN A 306 -0.74 -2.06 0.88
C ASN A 306 -0.34 -3.53 1.21
N THR A 307 0.92 -3.89 0.98
CA THR A 307 1.47 -5.24 1.21
C THR A 307 2.16 -5.42 2.55
N LEU A 308 2.72 -4.36 3.13
CA LEU A 308 3.61 -4.47 4.30
C LEU A 308 2.99 -3.82 5.54
N ASP A 309 3.27 -4.41 6.70
CA ASP A 309 2.84 -3.88 8.01
C ASP A 309 3.87 -2.88 8.56
N ILE A 310 5.16 -3.10 8.25
CA ILE A 310 6.25 -2.24 8.67
C ILE A 310 7.31 -2.10 7.57
N VAL A 311 7.89 -0.92 7.43
CA VAL A 311 9.10 -0.67 6.64
C VAL A 311 10.12 -0.04 7.56
N HIS A 312 11.27 -0.67 7.71
CA HIS A 312 12.41 -0.16 8.44
C HIS A 312 13.45 0.41 7.47
N SER A 313 14.09 1.52 7.83
CA SER A 313 15.24 2.07 7.11
C SER A 313 16.29 2.49 8.13
N GLY A 314 17.41 1.77 8.18
CA GLY A 314 18.56 2.12 9.01
C GLY A 314 19.43 3.23 8.40
N GLU A 315 20.51 3.55 9.10
CA GLU A 315 21.51 4.58 8.73
C GLU A 315 22.04 4.48 7.28
N ASN A 316 22.19 3.26 6.77
CA ASN A 316 22.70 3.00 5.41
C ASN A 316 21.59 2.85 4.35
N GLY A 317 20.32 2.99 4.74
CA GLY A 317 19.16 2.88 3.85
C GLY A 317 18.86 4.20 3.15
N LEU A 318 17.68 4.75 3.42
CA LEU A 318 17.33 6.12 3.04
C LEU A 318 18.21 7.10 3.85
N GLY A 319 18.81 8.10 3.19
CA GLY A 319 19.67 9.06 3.88
C GLY A 319 20.07 10.26 3.00
N ASN A 320 20.79 11.22 3.60
CA ASN A 320 21.27 12.44 2.92
C ASN A 320 22.21 12.21 1.72
N TRP A 321 22.66 10.98 1.48
CA TRP A 321 23.39 10.63 0.25
C TRP A 321 22.47 10.68 -0.99
N MET A 322 21.15 10.62 -0.78
CA MET A 322 20.14 10.75 -1.83
C MET A 322 19.78 12.21 -2.06
N GLN A 323 19.54 12.58 -3.32
CA GLN A 323 18.94 13.88 -3.65
C GLN A 323 17.52 13.96 -3.07
N GLU A 324 17.09 15.14 -2.64
CA GLU A 324 15.79 15.36 -1.97
C GLU A 324 14.61 14.84 -2.80
N SER A 325 14.63 15.05 -4.11
CA SER A 325 13.60 14.53 -5.02
C SER A 325 13.54 12.99 -5.05
N VAL A 326 14.69 12.32 -4.98
CA VAL A 326 14.77 10.86 -4.97
C VAL A 326 14.27 10.30 -3.63
N LEU A 327 14.57 11.00 -2.52
CA LEU A 327 14.03 10.65 -1.21
C LEU A 327 12.50 10.78 -1.18
N GLU A 328 11.96 11.86 -1.74
CA GLU A 328 10.51 12.05 -1.86
C GLU A 328 9.86 10.90 -2.64
N TYR A 329 10.41 10.53 -3.81
CA TYR A 329 9.92 9.37 -4.57
C TYR A 329 10.01 8.07 -3.77
N ALA A 330 11.10 7.84 -3.04
CA ALA A 330 11.26 6.66 -2.20
C ALA A 330 10.22 6.62 -1.08
N LEU A 331 9.93 7.75 -0.43
CA LEU A 331 8.93 7.83 0.63
C LEU A 331 7.50 7.62 0.09
N TYR A 332 7.17 8.13 -1.10
CA TYR A 332 5.90 7.80 -1.76
C TYR A 332 5.79 6.31 -2.09
N ASP A 333 6.90 5.68 -2.50
CA ASP A 333 6.90 4.25 -2.78
C ASP A 333 6.76 3.41 -1.52
N VAL A 334 7.39 3.82 -0.42
CA VAL A 334 7.17 3.26 0.93
C VAL A 334 5.71 3.43 1.37
N PHE A 335 5.15 4.63 1.21
CA PHE A 335 3.75 4.92 1.53
C PHE A 335 2.80 4.03 0.73
N ARG A 336 3.10 3.79 -0.55
CA ARG A 336 2.34 2.89 -1.43
C ARG A 336 2.35 1.46 -0.91
N VAL A 337 3.50 0.92 -0.52
CA VAL A 337 3.60 -0.50 -0.11
C VAL A 337 3.12 -0.76 1.31
N LEU A 338 3.09 0.25 2.19
CA LEU A 338 2.53 0.13 3.54
C LEU A 338 1.00 0.02 3.52
N ARG A 339 0.45 -0.84 4.37
CA ARG A 339 -1.00 -0.92 4.63
C ARG A 339 -1.51 0.32 5.37
N PRO A 340 -2.81 0.65 5.31
CA PRO A 340 -3.40 1.62 6.22
C PRO A 340 -3.13 1.25 7.68
N GLY A 341 -2.54 2.17 8.44
CA GLY A 341 -2.04 1.94 9.79
C GLY A 341 -0.68 1.24 9.89
N GLY A 342 -0.02 0.97 8.76
CA GLY A 342 1.34 0.42 8.72
C GLY A 342 2.39 1.45 9.16
N LEU A 343 3.56 0.95 9.57
CA LEU A 343 4.61 1.75 10.19
C LEU A 343 5.80 1.96 9.25
N LEU A 344 6.29 3.19 9.15
CA LEU A 344 7.62 3.49 8.65
C LEU A 344 8.51 3.81 9.85
N TRP A 345 9.56 3.02 10.05
CA TRP A 345 10.56 3.21 11.07
C TRP A 345 11.87 3.69 10.43
N LEU A 346 12.22 4.94 10.69
CA LEU A 346 13.51 5.53 10.38
C LEU A 346 14.42 5.35 11.59
N ASP A 347 15.52 4.62 11.44
CA ASP A 347 16.48 4.31 12.50
C ASP A 347 17.82 5.00 12.19
N HIS A 348 18.17 6.03 12.97
CA HIS A 348 19.40 6.81 12.80
C HIS A 348 19.58 7.35 11.37
N PHE A 349 18.51 7.93 10.81
CA PHE A 349 18.54 8.56 9.50
C PHE A 349 19.51 9.74 9.52
N PHE A 350 20.61 9.63 8.77
CA PHE A 350 21.62 10.68 8.69
C PHE A 350 21.13 11.86 7.85
N CYS A 351 21.25 13.06 8.40
CA CYS A 351 20.81 14.31 7.80
C CYS A 351 21.79 15.47 8.04
N LEU A 352 21.60 16.56 7.28
CA LEU A 352 22.20 17.86 7.58
C LEU A 352 21.29 18.61 8.56
N SER A 353 21.86 19.13 9.67
CA SER A 353 21.08 19.77 10.74
C SER A 353 20.24 20.95 10.24
N SER A 354 20.71 21.66 9.21
CA SER A 354 19.97 22.76 8.57
C SER A 354 18.72 22.33 7.80
N HIS A 355 18.60 21.04 7.44
CA HIS A 355 17.55 20.50 6.57
C HIS A 355 16.45 19.75 7.33
N ILE A 356 16.58 19.53 8.64
CA ILE A 356 15.60 18.77 9.45
C ILE A 356 14.20 19.38 9.30
N ASN A 357 14.04 20.62 9.74
CA ASN A 357 12.74 21.29 9.80
C ASN A 357 12.31 21.89 8.46
N THR A 358 13.27 22.19 7.59
CA THR A 358 13.07 22.92 6.33
C THR A 358 12.87 21.99 5.13
N THR A 359 13.33 20.74 5.20
CA THR A 359 13.24 19.76 4.11
C THR A 359 12.61 18.46 4.60
N TYR A 360 13.27 17.73 5.49
CA TYR A 360 12.90 16.34 5.80
C TYR A 360 11.54 16.22 6.47
N SER A 361 11.26 17.05 7.48
CA SER A 361 9.95 17.08 8.14
C SER A 361 8.84 17.49 7.16
N LEU A 362 9.12 18.39 6.21
CA LEU A 362 8.15 18.82 5.20
C LEU A 362 7.85 17.71 4.20
N ILE A 363 8.87 17.01 3.68
CA ILE A 363 8.68 15.88 2.76
C ILE A 363 7.84 14.79 3.44
N VAL A 364 8.16 14.42 4.68
CA VAL A 364 7.40 13.41 5.44
C VAL A 364 5.94 13.81 5.60
N ALA A 365 5.68 15.08 5.95
CA ALA A 365 4.33 15.61 6.08
C ALA A 365 3.58 15.65 4.73
N GLN A 366 4.27 16.04 3.65
CA GLN A 366 3.73 16.13 2.29
C GLN A 366 3.32 14.76 1.74
N VAL A 367 4.10 13.71 2.03
CA VAL A 367 3.74 12.34 1.65
C VAL A 367 2.50 11.84 2.42
N GLY A 368 2.21 12.42 3.59
CA GLY A 368 0.99 12.15 4.36
C GLY A 368 1.19 11.18 5.52
N PHE A 369 2.42 10.97 5.99
CA PHE A 369 2.67 10.17 7.20
C PHE A 369 2.32 10.95 8.47
N LYS A 370 1.76 10.26 9.45
CA LYS A 370 1.56 10.78 10.82
C LYS A 370 2.73 10.38 11.71
N SER A 371 3.37 11.34 12.36
CA SER A 371 4.42 11.04 13.33
C SER A 371 3.84 10.47 14.63
N LEU A 372 4.33 9.30 15.06
CA LEU A 372 4.04 8.71 16.37
C LEU A 372 5.15 9.01 17.37
N ARG A 373 6.41 8.92 16.93
CA ARG A 373 7.60 9.27 17.70
C ARG A 373 8.60 9.93 16.77
N TRP A 374 9.29 10.96 17.25
CA TRP A 374 10.32 11.66 16.50
C TRP A 374 11.40 12.20 17.45
N HIS A 375 12.63 11.76 17.25
CA HIS A 375 13.79 12.20 18.02
C HIS A 375 14.88 12.70 17.07
N ASN A 376 15.47 13.83 17.43
CA ASN A 376 16.59 14.44 16.72
C ASN A 376 17.83 14.33 17.60
N GLY A 377 18.89 13.71 17.09
CA GLY A 377 20.23 13.79 17.67
C GLY A 377 21.02 14.89 16.98
N GLU A 378 21.62 15.77 17.75
CA GLU A 378 22.44 16.87 17.23
C GLU A 378 23.94 16.58 17.41
N GLY A 379 24.68 16.60 16.30
CA GLY A 379 26.13 16.75 16.26
C GLY A 379 26.51 18.13 15.72
N ARG A 380 27.80 18.50 15.78
CA ARG A 380 28.28 19.85 15.41
C ARG A 380 27.85 20.32 14.01
N HIS A 381 27.69 19.41 13.04
CA HIS A 381 27.28 19.69 11.65
C HIS A 381 26.45 18.54 11.03
N GLN A 382 26.06 17.57 11.84
CA GLN A 382 25.41 16.33 11.43
C GLN A 382 24.21 16.13 12.34
N CYS A 383 23.13 15.60 11.80
CA CYS A 383 21.99 15.18 12.59
C CYS A 383 21.62 13.74 12.30
N TYR A 384 20.98 13.12 13.28
CA TYR A 384 20.35 11.83 13.15
C TYR A 384 18.89 11.97 13.52
N ILE A 385 18.01 11.44 12.67
CA ILE A 385 16.58 11.37 12.93
C ILE A 385 16.23 9.92 13.20
N SER A 386 15.64 9.65 14.36
CA SER A 386 14.93 8.40 14.61
C SER A 386 13.45 8.70 14.74
N ALA A 387 12.65 8.11 13.85
CA ALA A 387 11.23 8.41 13.75
C ALA A 387 10.40 7.15 13.51
N LEU A 388 9.27 7.08 14.20
CA LEU A 388 8.24 6.09 13.96
C LEU A 388 7.03 6.82 13.39
N LEU A 389 6.73 6.53 12.14
CA LEU A 389 5.73 7.19 11.33
C LEU A 389 4.63 6.17 10.98
N GLU A 390 3.39 6.62 10.90
CA GLU A 390 2.24 5.79 10.58
C GLU A 390 1.57 6.27 9.30
N LYS A 391 1.26 5.34 8.39
CA LYS A 391 0.34 5.61 7.29
C LYS A 391 -1.08 5.72 7.84
N PRO A 392 -1.80 6.85 7.66
CA PRO A 392 -3.14 7.01 8.22
C PRO A 392 -4.11 5.92 7.75
N LYS A 393 -4.99 5.49 8.65
CA LYS A 393 -6.26 4.83 8.31
C LYS A 393 -7.23 5.98 8.03
N LEU A 394 -7.84 6.01 6.85
CA LEU A 394 -8.72 7.10 6.38
C LEU A 394 -9.67 7.64 7.46
#